data_AF-A0A194PFT4-F1
#
_entry.id   AF-A0A194PFT4-F1
#
_cell.length_a   1.000
_cell.length_b   1.000
_cell.length_c   1.000
_cell.angle_alpha   90.00
_cell.angle_beta   90.00
_cell.angle_gamma   90.00
#
_symmetry.space_group_name_H-M   'P 1'
#
loop_
_entity.id
_entity.type
_entity.pdbx_description
1 polymer ?
#
loop_
_entity_poly.entity_id
_entity_poly.type
_entity_poly.pdbx_seq_one_letter_code
_entity_poly.pdbx_strand_id
1 'polypeptide(L)'
;MDHAVKAMSGRGWWERLVARRRFESAELEELYARYACKLQRASVGSALALWALLAAALAAADATRGWSNAPQVGVLSVHAVLCAGLAWWCGRSGGVAPERRLPRACWLALAGGGAALAATLPCWGPGSAAEGATHVVWAVFAAYALLPVGAPVAATFGILLPTTHTIAAALVAHRFPYHVLEQMVANVVVFVCVNVVGALMHSLMETAQRRAFLDTRNCIAARLDMEDENEKLERLLLSVLPQHVAMEMKNDIISPVEGQFHKIYIQKHEQVSILFADIVGFTVLASQCSAQELVRLLNELFGRFDQLANDNHCLRIKILGDCYYCVSGLPEPRADHARCTVEMGLDMIDAIA
;
A
#
# COMPACT_ATOMS: atom_id res chain seq x y z
N MET A 1 -4.96 -18.33 3.43
CA MET A 1 -4.54 -19.52 2.63
C MET A 1 -4.77 -19.27 1.14
N ASP A 2 -3.70 -18.85 0.46
CA ASP A 2 -3.29 -19.18 -0.92
C ASP A 2 -4.22 -18.97 -2.13
N HIS A 3 -5.02 -17.91 -2.17
CA HIS A 3 -5.68 -17.51 -3.43
C HIS A 3 -4.76 -16.77 -4.42
N ALA A 4 -3.53 -16.41 -4.04
CA ALA A 4 -2.71 -15.48 -4.84
C ALA A 4 -1.72 -16.14 -5.83
N VAL A 5 -1.45 -17.45 -5.75
CA VAL A 5 -0.29 -18.03 -6.46
C VAL A 5 -0.63 -19.19 -7.42
N LYS A 6 -1.87 -19.68 -7.43
CA LYS A 6 -2.24 -20.82 -8.30
C LYS A 6 -2.22 -20.51 -9.81
N ALA A 7 -2.11 -19.24 -10.21
CA ALA A 7 -1.94 -18.85 -11.60
C ALA A 7 -0.49 -18.99 -12.14
N MET A 8 0.48 -19.34 -11.30
CA MET A 8 1.91 -19.27 -11.66
C MET A 8 2.57 -20.60 -12.02
N SER A 9 1.94 -21.76 -11.78
CA SER A 9 2.64 -23.06 -11.86
C SER A 9 2.47 -23.85 -13.16
N GLY A 10 1.72 -23.35 -14.16
CA GLY A 10 1.35 -24.16 -15.34
C GLY A 10 1.72 -23.65 -16.73
N ARG A 11 2.29 -22.44 -16.88
CA ARG A 11 2.47 -21.80 -18.20
C ARG A 11 3.91 -21.78 -18.69
N GLY A 12 4.09 -22.08 -19.99
CA GLY A 12 5.37 -21.93 -20.70
C GLY A 12 5.91 -20.50 -20.56
N TRP A 13 7.23 -20.34 -20.64
CA TRP A 13 7.89 -19.03 -20.45
C TRP A 13 7.40 -17.96 -21.45
N TRP A 14 7.04 -18.37 -22.66
CA TRP A 14 6.41 -17.52 -23.68
C TRP A 14 5.02 -17.02 -23.28
N GLU A 15 4.17 -17.91 -22.76
CA GLU A 15 2.84 -17.52 -22.29
C GLU A 15 2.93 -16.59 -21.06
N ARG A 16 3.99 -16.71 -20.25
CA ARG A 16 4.26 -15.79 -19.14
C ARG A 16 4.67 -14.38 -19.59
N LEU A 17 5.24 -14.25 -20.79
CA LEU A 17 5.61 -12.97 -21.40
C LEU A 17 4.43 -12.28 -22.09
N VAL A 18 3.52 -13.05 -22.68
CA VAL A 18 2.43 -12.54 -23.53
C VAL A 18 1.08 -12.47 -22.78
N ALA A 19 0.84 -13.31 -21.77
CA ALA A 19 -0.44 -13.33 -21.08
C ALA A 19 -0.67 -12.06 -20.25
N ARG A 20 -1.87 -11.50 -20.43
CA ARG A 20 -2.40 -10.39 -19.62
C ARG A 20 -2.43 -10.84 -18.17
N ARG A 21 -1.51 -10.35 -17.35
CA ARG A 21 -1.49 -10.64 -15.92
C ARG A 21 -2.55 -9.77 -15.29
N ARG A 22 -3.73 -10.32 -15.03
CA ARG A 22 -4.79 -9.66 -14.26
C ARG A 22 -5.05 -10.45 -13.01
N PHE A 23 -5.41 -9.75 -11.94
CA PHE A 23 -5.97 -10.40 -10.77
C PHE A 23 -7.34 -11.01 -11.10
N GLU A 24 -7.69 -12.10 -10.41
CA GLU A 24 -8.99 -12.77 -10.59
C GLU A 24 -10.16 -11.90 -10.10
N SER A 25 -9.92 -11.08 -9.07
CA SER A 25 -10.89 -10.10 -8.57
C SER A 25 -10.80 -8.77 -9.32
N ALA A 26 -11.95 -8.31 -9.82
CA ALA A 26 -12.09 -7.01 -10.48
C ALA A 26 -11.79 -5.84 -9.53
N GLU A 27 -12.21 -5.94 -8.28
CA GLU A 27 -11.94 -4.94 -7.24
C GLU A 27 -10.44 -4.84 -6.93
N LEU A 28 -9.75 -5.98 -6.88
CA LEU A 28 -8.31 -6.02 -6.65
C LEU A 28 -7.53 -5.38 -7.80
N GLU A 29 -7.99 -5.58 -9.03
CA GLU A 29 -7.41 -4.95 -10.21
C GLU A 29 -7.66 -3.42 -10.22
N GLU A 30 -8.82 -2.96 -9.76
CA GLU A 30 -9.10 -1.52 -9.61
C GLU A 30 -8.22 -0.88 -8.52
N LEU A 31 -8.09 -1.53 -7.36
CA LEU A 31 -7.19 -1.10 -6.30
C LEU A 31 -5.74 -1.04 -6.77
N TYR A 32 -5.29 -2.06 -7.50
CA TYR A 32 -3.97 -2.08 -8.11
C TYR A 32 -3.79 -0.93 -9.12
N ALA A 33 -4.78 -0.64 -9.97
CA ALA A 33 -4.70 0.45 -10.93
C ALA A 33 -4.54 1.82 -10.23
N ARG A 34 -5.26 2.05 -9.12
CA ARG A 34 -5.11 3.27 -8.32
C ARG A 34 -3.75 3.32 -7.62
N TYR A 35 -3.30 2.20 -7.04
CA TYR A 35 -1.99 2.08 -6.40
C TYR A 35 -0.85 2.36 -7.39
N ALA A 36 -0.86 1.69 -8.54
CA ALA A 36 0.12 1.85 -9.61
C ALA A 36 0.15 3.29 -10.11
N CYS A 37 -1.01 3.92 -10.36
CA CYS A 37 -1.06 5.31 -10.82
C CYS A 37 -0.47 6.30 -9.80
N LYS A 38 -0.69 6.08 -8.50
CA LYS A 38 -0.11 6.91 -7.43
C LYS A 38 1.39 6.70 -7.32
N LEU A 39 1.84 5.45 -7.27
CA LEU A 39 3.25 5.09 -7.15
C LEU A 39 4.06 5.58 -8.36
N GLN A 40 3.51 5.44 -9.56
CA GLN A 40 4.22 5.74 -10.80
C GLN A 40 4.19 7.22 -11.18
N ARG A 41 3.38 8.07 -10.54
CA ARG A 41 3.24 9.49 -10.92
C ARG A 41 4.58 10.23 -11.00
N ALA A 42 5.42 10.07 -9.98
CA ALA A 42 6.76 10.69 -9.96
C ALA A 42 7.68 10.05 -11.00
N SER A 43 7.66 8.71 -11.09
CA SER A 43 8.51 7.96 -12.05
C SER A 43 8.21 8.28 -13.52
N VAL A 44 6.93 8.47 -13.87
CA VAL A 44 6.49 8.84 -15.22
C VAL A 44 6.88 10.27 -15.55
N GLY A 45 6.75 11.18 -14.58
CA GLY A 45 7.23 12.55 -14.72
C GLY A 45 8.74 12.60 -15.01
N SER A 46 9.54 11.85 -14.24
CA SER A 46 10.98 11.74 -14.49
C SER A 46 11.31 11.05 -15.81
N ALA A 47 10.55 10.02 -16.19
CA ALA A 47 10.71 9.33 -17.47
C ALA A 47 10.46 10.25 -18.67
N LEU A 48 9.38 11.05 -18.64
CA LEU A 48 9.05 12.02 -19.67
C LEU A 48 10.08 13.17 -19.72
N ALA A 49 10.62 13.58 -18.57
CA ALA A 49 11.70 14.55 -18.52
C ALA A 49 13.00 14.00 -19.13
N LEU A 50 13.35 12.74 -18.83
CA LEU A 50 14.48 12.04 -19.44
C LEU A 50 14.27 11.90 -20.96
N TRP A 51 13.05 11.59 -21.40
CA TRP A 51 12.68 11.56 -22.81
C TRP A 51 12.95 12.90 -23.49
N ALA A 52 12.48 14.00 -22.89
CA ALA A 52 12.70 15.34 -23.40
C ALA A 52 14.19 15.69 -23.49
N LEU A 53 14.98 15.38 -22.46
CA LEU A 53 16.42 15.65 -22.44
C LEU A 53 17.16 14.88 -23.53
N LEU A 54 16.82 13.62 -23.73
CA LEU A 54 17.46 12.79 -24.76
C LEU A 54 17.06 13.23 -26.18
N ALA A 55 15.80 13.59 -26.40
CA ALA A 55 15.35 14.18 -27.66
C ALA A 55 16.06 15.52 -27.95
N ALA A 56 16.25 16.37 -26.94
CA ALA A 56 16.99 17.62 -27.06
C ALA A 56 18.48 17.39 -27.35
N ALA A 57 19.12 16.40 -26.70
CA ALA A 57 20.51 16.05 -26.95
C ALA A 57 20.73 15.53 -28.38
N LEU A 58 19.80 14.72 -28.89
CA LEU A 58 19.83 14.25 -30.28
C LEU A 58 19.62 15.40 -31.27
N ALA A 59 18.68 16.31 -31.00
CA ALA A 59 18.48 17.52 -31.81
C ALA A 59 19.74 18.40 -31.85
N ALA A 60 20.42 18.58 -30.71
CA ALA A 60 21.67 19.33 -30.63
C ALA A 60 22.80 18.66 -31.42
N ALA A 61 22.92 17.32 -31.33
CA ALA A 61 23.89 16.56 -32.11
C ALA A 61 23.64 16.71 -33.62
N ASP A 62 22.39 16.65 -34.06
CA ASP A 62 22.04 16.83 -35.48
C ASP A 62 22.22 18.27 -35.97
N ALA A 63 22.07 19.26 -35.10
CA ALA A 63 22.35 20.66 -35.43
C ALA A 63 23.85 20.91 -35.74
N THR A 64 24.77 20.15 -35.12
CA THR A 64 26.21 20.25 -35.41
C THR A 64 26.61 19.69 -36.78
N ARG A 65 25.73 18.90 -37.43
CA ARG A 65 26.01 18.21 -38.70
C ARG A 65 25.68 19.05 -39.95
N GLY A 66 25.19 20.28 -39.79
CA GLY A 66 24.95 21.24 -40.86
C GLY A 66 23.46 21.46 -41.22
N TRP A 67 23.19 22.42 -42.12
CA TRP A 67 21.84 22.86 -42.49
C TRP A 67 20.97 21.82 -43.21
N SER A 68 21.55 20.72 -43.72
CA SER A 68 20.79 19.63 -44.35
C SER A 68 19.85 18.90 -43.38
N ASN A 69 20.12 18.95 -42.08
CA ASN A 69 19.33 18.26 -41.05
C ASN A 69 18.35 19.19 -40.32
N ALA A 70 18.19 20.45 -40.79
CA ALA A 70 17.27 21.43 -40.22
C ALA A 70 15.84 20.90 -39.92
N PRO A 71 15.18 20.13 -40.81
CA PRO A 71 13.85 19.59 -40.50
C PRO A 71 13.87 18.53 -39.38
N GLN A 72 14.94 17.72 -39.28
CA GLN A 72 15.07 16.71 -38.23
C GLN A 72 15.26 17.34 -36.85
N VAL A 73 16.12 18.38 -36.78
CA VAL A 73 16.32 19.19 -35.58
C VAL A 73 15.01 19.83 -35.12
N GLY A 74 14.23 20.38 -36.05
CA GLY A 74 12.92 20.97 -35.75
C GLY A 74 11.95 19.97 -35.14
N VAL A 75 11.79 18.80 -35.77
CA VAL A 75 10.86 17.75 -35.31
C VAL A 75 11.27 17.20 -33.93
N LEU A 76 12.56 16.95 -33.70
CA LEU A 76 13.06 16.48 -32.40
C LEU A 76 12.91 17.52 -31.31
N SER A 77 13.11 18.80 -31.63
CA SER A 77 12.93 19.92 -30.70
C SER A 77 11.46 20.07 -30.29
N VAL A 78 10.53 19.96 -31.24
CA VAL A 78 9.08 19.98 -30.96
C VAL A 78 8.69 18.79 -30.08
N HIS A 79 9.23 17.60 -30.34
CA HIS A 79 8.96 16.42 -29.53
C HIS A 79 9.54 16.55 -28.11
N ALA A 80 10.73 17.13 -27.96
CA ALA A 80 11.32 17.43 -26.65
C ALA A 80 10.45 18.38 -25.83
N VAL A 81 9.95 19.46 -26.46
CA VAL A 81 9.03 20.41 -25.82
C VAL A 81 7.71 19.75 -25.43
N LEU A 82 7.16 18.88 -26.29
CA LEU A 82 5.96 18.10 -25.97
C LEU A 82 6.18 17.23 -24.72
N CYS A 83 7.25 16.43 -24.68
CA CYS A 83 7.56 15.57 -23.54
C CYS A 83 7.82 16.36 -22.26
N ALA A 84 8.52 17.51 -22.33
CA ALA A 84 8.72 18.40 -21.19
C ALA A 84 7.41 19.00 -20.68
N GLY A 85 6.52 19.41 -21.59
CA GLY A 85 5.19 19.90 -21.26
C GLY A 85 4.31 18.84 -20.60
N LEU A 86 4.37 17.60 -21.08
CA LEU A 86 3.67 16.45 -20.48
C LEU A 86 4.24 16.09 -19.10
N ALA A 87 5.57 16.13 -18.92
CA ALA A 87 6.22 15.91 -17.64
C ALA A 87 5.78 16.96 -16.60
N TRP A 88 5.77 18.23 -16.99
CA TRP A 88 5.30 19.33 -16.16
C TRP A 88 3.80 19.22 -15.84
N TRP A 89 2.98 18.82 -16.81
CA TRP A 89 1.55 18.58 -16.61
C TRP A 89 1.29 17.45 -15.60
N CYS A 90 2.08 16.37 -15.63
CA CYS A 90 2.00 15.29 -14.65
C CYS A 90 2.45 15.76 -13.24
N GLY A 91 3.45 16.64 -13.18
CA GLY A 91 4.00 17.21 -11.95
C GLY A 91 3.12 18.26 -11.28
N ARG A 92 2.23 18.95 -12.02
CA ARG A 92 1.39 20.01 -11.44
C ARG A 92 0.36 19.43 -10.46
N SER A 93 0.49 19.84 -9.19
CA SER A 93 -0.27 19.34 -8.04
C SER A 93 -1.69 19.91 -7.91
N GLY A 94 -2.03 20.98 -8.62
CA GLY A 94 -3.32 21.67 -8.50
C GLY A 94 -4.38 21.16 -9.47
N GLY A 95 -5.37 20.42 -8.96
CA GLY A 95 -6.66 20.18 -9.62
C GLY A 95 -6.72 19.05 -10.66
N VAL A 96 -7.80 18.27 -10.60
CA VAL A 96 -8.18 17.10 -11.46
C VAL A 96 -7.50 15.77 -11.09
N ALA A 97 -8.30 14.70 -10.99
CA ALA A 97 -7.86 13.36 -10.62
C ALA A 97 -6.62 12.88 -11.41
N PRO A 98 -5.47 12.58 -10.76
CA PRO A 98 -4.26 12.12 -11.44
C PRO A 98 -4.47 10.81 -12.22
N GLU A 99 -5.46 10.01 -11.81
CA GLU A 99 -5.88 8.75 -12.41
C GLU A 99 -6.25 8.85 -13.90
N ARG A 100 -6.77 10.00 -14.35
CA ARG A 100 -7.10 10.21 -15.78
C ARG A 100 -5.98 10.88 -16.57
N ARG A 101 -5.07 11.61 -15.90
CA ARG A 101 -4.01 12.39 -16.56
C ARG A 101 -2.84 11.51 -16.99
N LEU A 102 -2.39 10.61 -16.11
CA LEU A 102 -1.23 9.75 -16.35
C LEU A 102 -1.38 8.88 -17.62
N PRO A 103 -2.47 8.12 -17.82
CA PRO A 103 -2.62 7.31 -19.04
C PRO A 103 -2.72 8.17 -20.29
N ARG A 104 -3.39 9.34 -20.23
CA ARG A 104 -3.49 10.27 -21.38
C ARG A 104 -2.13 10.84 -21.75
N ALA A 105 -1.31 11.22 -20.77
CA ALA A 105 0.05 11.70 -21.02
C ALA A 105 0.92 10.62 -21.68
N CYS A 106 0.81 9.36 -21.25
CA CYS A 106 1.54 8.25 -21.88
C CYS A 106 1.11 8.04 -23.34
N TRP A 107 -0.21 8.06 -23.63
CA TRP A 107 -0.72 7.95 -24.99
C TRP A 107 -0.28 9.11 -25.88
N LEU A 108 -0.31 10.35 -25.36
CA LEU A 108 0.15 11.53 -26.10
C LEU A 108 1.65 11.49 -26.36
N ALA A 109 2.47 11.00 -25.41
CA ALA A 109 3.91 10.82 -25.59
C ALA A 109 4.22 9.78 -26.68
N LEU A 110 3.54 8.62 -26.66
CA LEU A 110 3.68 7.58 -27.69
C LEU A 110 3.25 8.07 -29.07
N ALA A 111 2.08 8.72 -29.17
CA ALA A 111 1.57 9.26 -30.42
C ALA A 111 2.50 10.36 -30.96
N GLY A 112 2.97 11.25 -30.09
CA GLY A 112 3.94 12.29 -30.45
C GLY A 112 5.27 11.71 -30.92
N GLY A 113 5.76 10.65 -30.29
CA GLY A 113 7.01 9.98 -30.67
C GLY A 113 6.90 9.28 -32.03
N GLY A 114 5.79 8.57 -32.26
CA GLY A 114 5.49 7.96 -33.56
C GLY A 114 5.35 9.00 -34.67
N ALA A 115 4.64 10.11 -34.42
CA ALA A 115 4.46 11.20 -35.38
C ALA A 115 5.78 11.94 -35.67
N ALA A 116 6.59 12.20 -34.65
CA ALA A 116 7.91 12.80 -34.82
C ALA A 116 8.81 11.91 -35.69
N LEU A 117 8.81 10.60 -35.44
CA LEU A 117 9.59 9.68 -36.25
C LEU A 117 9.06 9.57 -37.69
N ALA A 118 7.74 9.54 -37.87
CA ALA A 118 7.14 9.54 -39.20
C ALA A 118 7.46 10.82 -40.00
N ALA A 119 7.54 11.97 -39.32
CA ALA A 119 7.89 13.25 -39.93
C ALA A 119 9.38 13.37 -40.27
N THR A 120 10.27 12.60 -39.62
CA THR A 120 11.70 12.61 -39.96
C THR A 120 12.05 11.66 -41.11
N LEU A 121 11.24 10.62 -41.41
CA LEU A 121 11.48 9.67 -42.51
C LEU A 121 11.64 10.33 -43.90
N PRO A 122 10.82 11.30 -44.33
CA PRO A 122 10.93 11.94 -45.64
C PRO A 122 12.07 12.97 -45.72
N CYS A 123 12.61 13.36 -44.56
CA CYS A 123 13.68 14.36 -44.45
C CYS A 123 15.07 13.72 -44.51
N TRP A 124 15.14 12.40 -44.65
CA TRP A 124 16.38 11.70 -44.98
C TRP A 124 16.50 11.84 -46.49
N GLY A 125 17.47 12.61 -46.97
CA GLY A 125 17.78 12.67 -48.39
C GLY A 125 18.27 11.30 -48.90
N PRO A 126 19.04 11.22 -50.00
CA PRO A 126 19.77 9.99 -50.30
C PRO A 126 20.80 9.75 -49.19
N GLY A 127 20.37 9.07 -48.12
CA GLY A 127 21.08 8.85 -46.87
C GLY A 127 21.40 7.37 -46.65
N SER A 128 22.11 7.08 -45.56
CA SER A 128 22.42 5.71 -45.15
C SER A 128 21.19 5.01 -44.57
N ALA A 129 21.04 3.70 -44.77
CA ALA A 129 19.92 2.94 -44.17
C ALA A 129 19.97 2.95 -42.63
N ALA A 130 21.12 3.29 -42.04
CA ALA A 130 21.32 3.41 -40.59
C ALA A 130 20.80 4.75 -40.00
N GLU A 131 20.47 5.74 -40.83
CA GLU A 131 19.94 7.01 -40.34
C GLU A 131 18.59 6.80 -39.61
N GLY A 132 18.43 7.48 -38.48
CA GLY A 132 17.23 7.37 -37.65
C GLY A 132 17.04 6.06 -36.87
N ALA A 133 17.83 5.00 -37.11
CA ALA A 133 17.68 3.74 -36.39
C ALA A 133 17.81 3.91 -34.87
N THR A 134 18.74 4.74 -34.41
CA THR A 134 18.93 5.07 -32.98
C THR A 134 17.67 5.70 -32.35
N HIS A 135 16.92 6.50 -33.10
CA HIS A 135 15.69 7.15 -32.62
C HIS A 135 14.58 6.13 -32.40
N VAL A 136 14.46 5.14 -33.30
CA VAL A 136 13.52 4.03 -33.18
C VAL A 136 13.87 3.15 -31.97
N VAL A 137 15.15 2.75 -31.85
CA VAL A 137 15.64 1.94 -30.73
C VAL A 137 15.27 2.58 -29.41
N TRP A 138 15.54 3.87 -29.30
CA TRP A 138 15.33 4.60 -28.07
C TRP A 138 13.84 4.85 -27.77
N ALA A 139 13.01 5.14 -28.78
CA ALA A 139 11.56 5.28 -28.62
C ALA A 139 10.89 3.95 -28.21
N VAL A 140 11.29 2.83 -28.82
CA VAL A 140 10.79 1.49 -28.44
C VAL A 140 11.22 1.14 -27.02
N PHE A 141 12.48 1.41 -26.64
CA PHE A 141 12.94 1.20 -25.28
C PHE A 141 12.16 2.04 -24.26
N ALA A 142 11.93 3.32 -24.54
CA ALA A 142 11.15 4.22 -23.68
C ALA A 142 9.69 3.73 -23.52
N ALA A 143 9.07 3.26 -24.60
CA ALA A 143 7.70 2.72 -24.56
C ALA A 143 7.57 1.48 -23.65
N TYR A 144 8.58 0.59 -23.65
CA TYR A 144 8.57 -0.62 -22.83
C TYR A 144 9.00 -0.39 -21.37
N ALA A 145 10.09 0.37 -21.17
CA ALA A 145 10.77 0.46 -19.87
C ALA A 145 10.31 1.65 -19.03
N LEU A 146 9.89 2.75 -19.67
CA LEU A 146 9.67 4.03 -18.98
C LEU A 146 8.18 4.39 -18.85
N LEU A 147 7.34 3.91 -19.76
CA LEU A 147 5.91 4.21 -19.75
C LEU A 147 5.08 3.05 -19.16
N PRO A 148 4.14 3.33 -18.24
CA PRO A 148 3.23 2.34 -17.67
C PRO A 148 2.04 2.10 -18.59
N VAL A 149 2.31 1.73 -19.83
CA VAL A 149 1.28 1.32 -20.80
C VAL A 149 1.09 -0.19 -20.74
N GLY A 150 -0.07 -0.69 -21.16
CA GLY A 150 -0.29 -2.13 -21.18
C GLY A 150 0.65 -2.82 -22.17
N ALA A 151 1.13 -4.02 -21.82
CA ALA A 151 1.95 -4.88 -22.67
C ALA A 151 1.53 -4.96 -24.16
N PRO A 152 0.22 -5.12 -24.51
CA PRO A 152 -0.17 -5.15 -25.92
C PRO A 152 0.06 -3.81 -26.63
N VAL A 153 -0.15 -2.68 -25.94
CA VAL A 153 0.07 -1.35 -26.52
C VAL A 153 1.56 -1.13 -26.78
N ALA A 154 2.42 -1.42 -25.80
CA ALA A 154 3.86 -1.34 -25.98
C ALA A 154 4.36 -2.25 -27.11
N ALA A 155 3.83 -3.47 -27.22
CA ALA A 155 4.18 -4.40 -28.28
C ALA A 155 3.74 -3.94 -29.67
N THR A 156 2.51 -3.40 -29.80
CA THR A 156 2.07 -2.84 -31.08
C THR A 156 2.95 -1.67 -31.52
N PHE A 157 3.32 -0.78 -30.59
CA PHE A 157 4.25 0.31 -30.86
C PHE A 157 5.65 -0.19 -31.23
N GLY A 158 6.15 -1.20 -30.51
CA GLY A 158 7.45 -1.84 -30.72
C GLY A 158 7.59 -2.58 -32.04
N ILE A 159 6.48 -2.99 -32.67
CA ILE A 159 6.47 -3.64 -34.00
C ILE A 159 6.22 -2.60 -35.11
N LEU A 160 5.24 -1.71 -34.92
CA LEU A 160 4.85 -0.72 -35.94
C LEU A 160 5.98 0.26 -36.23
N LEU A 161 6.69 0.75 -35.21
CA LEU A 161 7.72 1.77 -35.39
C LEU A 161 8.97 1.26 -36.13
N PRO A 162 9.53 0.07 -35.83
CA PRO A 162 10.62 -0.51 -36.61
C PRO A 162 10.21 -0.96 -38.01
N THR A 163 8.98 -1.44 -38.21
CA THR A 163 8.51 -1.85 -39.54
C THR A 163 8.35 -0.66 -40.46
N THR A 164 7.82 0.47 -39.98
CA THR A 164 7.75 1.70 -40.78
C THR A 164 9.13 2.25 -41.11
N HIS A 165 10.07 2.21 -40.15
CA HIS A 165 11.47 2.59 -40.39
C HIS A 165 12.13 1.73 -41.45
N THR A 166 12.06 0.40 -41.32
CA THR A 166 12.68 -0.53 -42.27
C THR A 166 12.11 -0.41 -43.68
N ILE A 167 10.79 -0.21 -43.82
CA ILE A 167 10.14 0.05 -45.12
C ILE A 167 10.64 1.38 -45.71
N ALA A 168 10.69 2.45 -44.92
CA ALA A 168 11.18 3.75 -45.40
C ALA A 168 12.66 3.70 -45.81
N ALA A 169 13.50 3.04 -45.01
CA ALA A 169 14.91 2.82 -45.32
C ALA A 169 15.07 2.03 -46.62
N ALA A 170 14.21 1.05 -46.89
CA ALA A 170 14.22 0.27 -48.13
C ALA A 170 13.96 1.13 -49.38
N LEU A 171 13.09 2.14 -49.24
CA LEU A 171 12.63 2.97 -50.35
C LEU A 171 13.54 4.18 -50.62
N VAL A 172 14.26 4.67 -49.61
CA VAL A 172 14.97 5.97 -49.67
C VAL A 172 16.50 5.81 -49.62
N ALA A 173 17.04 4.71 -49.07
CA ALA A 173 18.47 4.55 -48.85
C ALA A 173 19.24 4.20 -50.14
N HIS A 174 19.73 5.22 -50.85
CA HIS A 174 20.56 5.06 -52.05
C HIS A 174 22.02 5.53 -51.91
N ARG A 175 22.44 6.01 -50.72
CA ARG A 175 23.80 6.59 -50.51
C ARG A 175 24.94 5.57 -50.68
N PHE A 176 24.75 4.34 -50.21
CA PHE A 176 25.78 3.28 -50.19
C PHE A 176 25.24 1.96 -50.77
N PRO A 177 25.04 1.85 -52.08
CA PRO A 177 24.32 0.73 -52.72
C PRO A 177 24.91 -0.65 -52.41
N TYR A 178 26.23 -0.75 -52.21
CA TYR A 178 26.90 -2.02 -51.91
C TYR A 178 26.71 -2.53 -50.47
N HIS A 179 26.37 -1.66 -49.51
CA HIS A 179 26.21 -2.01 -48.09
C HIS A 179 24.78 -1.88 -47.57
N VAL A 180 23.79 -1.55 -48.43
CA VAL A 180 22.40 -1.37 -48.00
C VAL A 180 21.86 -2.62 -47.33
N LEU A 181 22.09 -3.81 -47.91
CA LEU A 181 21.62 -5.08 -47.35
C LEU A 181 22.23 -5.34 -45.96
N GLU A 182 23.54 -5.13 -45.80
CA GLU A 182 24.23 -5.33 -44.51
C GLU A 182 23.71 -4.38 -43.43
N GLN A 183 23.47 -3.10 -43.79
CA GLN A 183 22.90 -2.11 -42.89
C GLN A 183 21.45 -2.43 -42.50
N MET A 184 20.63 -2.90 -43.45
CA MET A 184 19.25 -3.29 -43.18
C MET A 184 19.19 -4.52 -42.27
N VAL A 185 20.03 -5.52 -42.51
CA VAL A 185 20.14 -6.70 -41.63
C VAL A 185 20.58 -6.28 -40.22
N ALA A 186 21.59 -5.41 -40.10
CA ALA A 186 22.03 -4.89 -38.81
C ALA A 186 20.91 -4.15 -38.06
N ASN A 187 20.15 -3.29 -38.75
CA ASN A 187 19.02 -2.58 -38.16
C ASN A 187 17.92 -3.54 -37.67
N VAL A 188 17.54 -4.53 -38.48
CA VAL A 188 16.54 -5.54 -38.10
C VAL A 188 17.01 -6.31 -36.86
N VAL A 189 18.28 -6.73 -36.81
CA VAL A 189 18.84 -7.41 -35.64
C VAL A 189 18.74 -6.54 -34.39
N VAL A 190 19.12 -5.26 -34.49
CA VAL A 190 19.05 -4.32 -33.35
C VAL A 190 17.59 -4.09 -32.90
N PHE A 191 16.65 -3.96 -33.83
CA PHE A 191 15.22 -3.78 -33.51
C PHE A 191 14.62 -5.02 -32.85
N VAL A 192 14.99 -6.22 -33.28
CA VAL A 192 14.60 -7.47 -32.62
C VAL A 192 15.18 -7.52 -31.20
N CYS A 193 16.47 -7.21 -31.05
CA CYS A 193 17.12 -7.17 -29.73
C CYS A 193 16.43 -6.20 -28.77
N VAL A 194 16.13 -4.96 -29.20
CA VAL A 194 15.47 -3.98 -28.32
C VAL A 194 14.05 -4.39 -27.96
N ASN A 195 13.30 -5.03 -28.86
CA ASN A 195 11.96 -5.53 -28.56
C ASN A 195 12.00 -6.69 -27.55
N VAL A 196 12.96 -7.61 -27.68
CA VAL A 196 13.15 -8.71 -26.71
C VAL A 196 13.54 -8.17 -25.34
N VAL A 197 14.54 -7.29 -25.27
CA VAL A 197 14.98 -6.67 -24.00
C VAL A 197 13.85 -5.82 -23.40
N GLY A 198 13.15 -5.04 -24.21
CA GLY A 198 12.00 -4.24 -23.79
C GLY A 198 10.87 -5.07 -23.22
N ALA A 199 10.47 -6.15 -23.90
CA ALA A 199 9.42 -7.05 -23.44
C ALA A 199 9.81 -7.74 -22.11
N LEU A 200 11.06 -8.19 -21.97
CA LEU A 200 11.58 -8.75 -20.73
C LEU A 200 11.50 -7.72 -19.60
N MET A 201 12.04 -6.51 -19.81
CA MET A 201 12.04 -5.45 -18.81
C MET A 201 10.62 -5.09 -18.37
N HIS A 202 9.71 -4.93 -19.33
CA HIS A 202 8.30 -4.65 -19.06
C HIS A 202 7.65 -5.75 -18.20
N SER A 203 7.89 -7.01 -18.55
CA SER A 203 7.34 -8.15 -17.79
C SER A 203 7.90 -8.23 -16.37
N LEU A 204 9.20 -7.94 -16.18
CA LEU A 204 9.84 -7.93 -14.86
C LEU A 204 9.28 -6.81 -14.00
N MET A 205 9.13 -5.60 -14.56
CA MET A 205 8.56 -4.44 -13.87
C MET A 205 7.11 -4.68 -13.47
N GLU A 206 6.26 -5.19 -14.36
CA GLU A 206 4.86 -5.49 -14.05
C GLU A 206 4.77 -6.56 -12.94
N THR A 207 5.62 -7.59 -13.00
CA THR A 207 5.68 -8.63 -11.95
C THR A 207 6.09 -8.05 -10.60
N ALA A 208 7.14 -7.23 -10.59
CA ALA A 208 7.66 -6.62 -9.38
C ALA A 208 6.61 -5.70 -8.73
N GLN A 209 5.91 -4.89 -9.53
CA GLN A 209 4.86 -3.99 -9.06
C GLN A 209 3.66 -4.75 -8.48
N ARG A 210 3.18 -5.80 -9.17
CA ARG A 210 2.07 -6.62 -8.68
C ARG A 210 2.42 -7.36 -7.39
N ARG A 211 3.65 -7.86 -7.26
CA ARG A 211 4.15 -8.47 -6.01
C ARG A 211 4.22 -7.45 -4.88
N ALA A 212 4.86 -6.30 -5.12
CA ALA A 212 4.97 -5.23 -4.12
C ALA A 212 3.59 -4.76 -3.62
N PHE A 213 2.59 -4.69 -4.51
CA PHE A 213 1.20 -4.39 -4.13
C PHE A 213 0.61 -5.45 -3.20
N LEU A 214 0.75 -6.74 -3.55
CA LEU A 214 0.27 -7.84 -2.71
C LEU A 214 0.98 -7.88 -1.35
N ASP A 215 2.29 -7.67 -1.33
CA ASP A 215 3.08 -7.64 -0.10
C ASP A 215 2.65 -6.48 0.80
N THR A 216 2.44 -5.29 0.22
CA THR A 216 1.91 -4.12 0.94
C THR A 216 0.53 -4.43 1.54
N ARG A 217 -0.37 -5.02 0.76
CA ARG A 217 -1.71 -5.38 1.23
C ARG A 217 -1.65 -6.42 2.35
N ASN A 218 -0.86 -7.48 2.19
CA ASN A 218 -0.74 -8.53 3.19
C ASN A 218 -0.11 -8.00 4.49
N CYS A 219 0.85 -7.09 4.39
CA CYS A 219 1.43 -6.39 5.53
C CYS A 219 0.39 -5.54 6.27
N ILE A 220 -0.43 -4.77 5.54
CA ILE A 220 -1.52 -3.98 6.14
C ILE A 220 -2.54 -4.88 6.82
N ALA A 221 -2.94 -6.00 6.18
CA ALA A 221 -3.89 -6.95 6.76
C ALA A 221 -3.34 -7.56 8.05
N ALA A 222 -2.09 -8.06 8.05
CA ALA A 222 -1.45 -8.59 9.24
C ALA A 222 -1.34 -7.54 10.36
N ARG A 223 -1.06 -6.28 10.02
CA ARG A 223 -1.01 -5.18 11.00
C ARG A 223 -2.36 -4.96 11.67
N LEU A 224 -3.46 -4.98 10.91
CA LEU A 224 -4.81 -4.84 11.45
C LEU A 224 -5.18 -6.02 12.35
N ASP A 225 -4.89 -7.26 11.91
CA ASP A 225 -5.15 -8.46 12.72
C ASP A 225 -4.38 -8.41 14.06
N MET A 226 -3.13 -7.94 14.03
CA MET A 226 -2.33 -7.74 15.25
C MET A 226 -2.90 -6.64 16.17
N GLU A 227 -3.41 -5.55 15.60
CA GLU A 227 -4.07 -4.49 16.38
C GLU A 227 -5.33 -5.03 17.09
N ASP A 228 -6.16 -5.81 16.38
CA ASP A 228 -7.36 -6.46 16.94
C ASP A 228 -7.03 -7.47 18.06
N GLU A 229 -5.99 -8.30 17.87
CA GLU A 229 -5.53 -9.23 18.90
C GLU A 229 -4.99 -8.50 20.13
N ASN A 230 -4.25 -7.41 19.92
CA ASN A 230 -3.73 -6.59 21.00
C ASN A 230 -4.86 -5.93 21.81
N GLU A 231 -5.90 -5.40 21.17
CA GLU A 231 -7.08 -4.87 21.87
C GLU A 231 -7.79 -5.95 22.71
N LYS A 232 -7.92 -7.17 22.19
CA LYS A 232 -8.51 -8.29 22.94
C LYS A 232 -7.67 -8.65 24.16
N LEU A 233 -6.35 -8.71 24.00
CA LEU A 233 -5.43 -8.97 25.12
C LEU A 233 -5.51 -7.88 26.18
N GLU A 234 -5.56 -6.60 25.78
CA GLU A 234 -5.69 -5.47 26.71
C GLU A 234 -7.02 -5.52 27.49
N ARG A 235 -8.14 -5.82 26.82
CA ARG A 235 -9.44 -6.01 27.49
C ARG A 235 -9.41 -7.16 28.49
N LEU A 236 -8.82 -8.30 28.13
CA LEU A 236 -8.69 -9.44 29.03
C LEU A 236 -7.80 -9.11 30.23
N LEU A 237 -6.68 -8.44 30.01
CA LEU A 237 -5.77 -8.03 31.07
C LEU A 237 -6.47 -7.10 32.08
N LEU A 238 -7.23 -6.11 31.59
CA LEU A 238 -8.00 -5.19 32.44
C LEU A 238 -9.23 -5.84 33.13
N SER A 239 -9.71 -6.97 32.62
CA SER A 239 -10.81 -7.71 33.26
C SER A 239 -10.38 -8.47 34.52
N VAL A 240 -9.08 -8.80 34.62
CA VAL A 240 -8.50 -9.56 35.74
C VAL A 240 -7.74 -8.65 36.69
N LEU A 241 -7.05 -7.63 36.15
CA LEU A 241 -6.15 -6.75 36.91
C LEU A 241 -6.66 -5.31 36.87
N PRO A 242 -6.67 -4.60 38.02
CA PRO A 242 -6.91 -3.16 38.04
C PRO A 242 -5.90 -2.40 37.17
N GLN A 243 -6.34 -1.32 36.50
CA GLN A 243 -5.52 -0.54 35.56
C GLN A 243 -4.15 -0.11 36.13
N HIS A 244 -4.11 0.31 37.39
CA HIS A 244 -2.88 0.78 38.03
C HIS A 244 -1.84 -0.33 38.23
N VAL A 245 -2.26 -1.58 38.48
CA VAL A 245 -1.35 -2.74 38.58
C VAL A 245 -1.01 -3.26 37.19
N ALA A 246 -1.99 -3.31 36.29
CA ALA A 246 -1.85 -3.71 34.90
C ALA A 246 -0.72 -2.96 34.18
N MET A 247 -0.61 -1.64 34.40
CA MET A 247 0.41 -0.81 33.77
C MET A 247 1.82 -1.10 34.31
N GLU A 248 1.97 -1.31 35.62
CA GLU A 248 3.24 -1.70 36.22
C GLU A 248 3.68 -3.09 35.73
N MET A 249 2.76 -4.05 35.69
CA MET A 249 3.00 -5.39 35.14
C MET A 249 3.41 -5.34 33.67
N LYS A 250 2.75 -4.51 32.85
CA LYS A 250 3.09 -4.35 31.43
C LYS A 250 4.53 -3.84 31.27
N ASN A 251 4.92 -2.84 32.06
CA ASN A 251 6.29 -2.30 32.02
C ASN A 251 7.33 -3.37 32.43
N ASP A 252 7.04 -4.16 33.46
CA ASP A 252 7.94 -5.24 33.89
C ASP A 252 8.06 -6.37 32.84
N ILE A 253 7.01 -6.67 32.08
CA ILE A 253 7.08 -7.65 30.97
C ILE A 253 7.97 -7.13 29.82
N ILE A 254 7.90 -5.84 29.53
CA ILE A 254 8.70 -5.21 28.46
C ILE A 254 10.17 -5.12 28.85
N SER A 255 10.47 -4.85 30.13
CA SER A 255 11.82 -4.81 30.68
C SER A 255 11.93 -5.73 31.89
N PRO A 256 12.14 -7.05 31.67
CA PRO A 256 12.19 -8.01 32.76
C PRO A 256 13.39 -7.71 33.65
N VAL A 257 13.11 -7.47 34.94
CA VAL A 257 14.14 -7.37 35.96
C VAL A 257 14.41 -8.77 36.47
N GLU A 258 15.56 -9.34 36.12
CA GLU A 258 15.97 -10.64 36.63
C GLU A 258 16.28 -10.56 38.13
N GLY A 259 15.55 -11.33 38.93
CA GLY A 259 15.75 -11.46 40.37
C GLY A 259 15.51 -12.89 40.83
N GLN A 260 16.06 -13.27 41.98
CA GLN A 260 15.89 -14.61 42.55
C GLN A 260 14.46 -14.91 43.03
N PHE A 261 13.61 -13.89 43.17
CA PHE A 261 12.23 -14.01 43.66
C PHE A 261 11.22 -13.54 42.62
N HIS A 262 10.03 -14.17 42.60
CA HIS A 262 8.90 -13.68 41.80
C HIS A 262 8.43 -12.34 42.39
N LYS A 263 8.27 -11.31 41.54
CA LYS A 263 7.80 -9.99 41.97
C LYS A 263 6.33 -10.07 42.39
N ILE A 264 6.03 -9.65 43.62
CA ILE A 264 4.66 -9.49 44.14
C ILE A 264 4.36 -7.99 44.19
N TYR A 265 3.24 -7.57 43.58
CA TYR A 265 2.82 -6.17 43.56
C TYR A 265 2.07 -5.84 44.86
N ILE A 266 2.74 -5.15 45.79
CA ILE A 266 2.18 -4.73 47.08
C ILE A 266 2.35 -3.22 47.20
N GLN A 267 1.24 -2.51 47.42
CA GLN A 267 1.23 -1.07 47.65
C GLN A 267 0.53 -0.76 48.99
N LYS A 268 1.14 0.11 49.79
CA LYS A 268 0.53 0.61 51.03
C LYS A 268 -0.33 1.82 50.69
N HIS A 269 -1.60 1.77 51.06
CA HIS A 269 -2.50 2.91 50.95
C HIS A 269 -2.94 3.34 52.33
N GLU A 270 -2.89 4.65 52.58
CA GLU A 270 -3.38 5.28 53.79
C GLU A 270 -4.71 5.99 53.48
N GLN A 271 -5.60 6.13 54.47
CA GLN A 271 -6.89 6.83 54.32
C GLN A 271 -7.81 6.20 53.26
N VAL A 272 -8.20 4.94 53.52
CA VAL A 272 -9.16 4.19 52.70
C VAL A 272 -10.34 3.74 53.57
N SER A 273 -11.50 3.52 52.95
CA SER A 273 -12.68 2.96 53.62
C SER A 273 -13.11 1.68 52.94
N ILE A 274 -13.38 0.64 53.73
CA ILE A 274 -13.75 -0.70 53.25
C ILE A 274 -15.16 -1.01 53.72
N LEU A 275 -16.01 -1.50 52.82
CA LEU A 275 -17.36 -1.94 53.13
C LEU A 275 -17.51 -3.43 52.82
N PHE A 276 -18.07 -4.16 53.78
CA PHE A 276 -18.50 -5.54 53.63
C PHE A 276 -20.02 -5.59 53.74
N ALA A 277 -20.66 -6.24 52.78
CA ALA A 277 -22.09 -6.51 52.77
C ALA A 277 -22.30 -8.02 52.60
N ASP A 278 -23.14 -8.62 53.43
CA ASP A 278 -23.39 -10.06 53.43
C ASP A 278 -24.88 -10.34 53.47
N ILE A 279 -25.31 -11.42 52.81
CA ILE A 279 -26.72 -11.76 52.69
C ILE A 279 -27.15 -12.54 53.92
N VAL A 280 -27.94 -11.90 54.77
CA VAL A 280 -28.51 -12.56 55.95
C VAL A 280 -29.44 -13.71 55.51
N GLY A 281 -29.18 -14.91 56.01
CA GLY A 281 -30.03 -16.08 55.73
C GLY A 281 -29.77 -16.75 54.38
N PHE A 282 -28.64 -16.45 53.71
CA PHE A 282 -28.28 -17.03 52.42
C PHE A 282 -28.35 -18.55 52.37
N THR A 283 -27.92 -19.25 53.42
CA THR A 283 -27.97 -20.73 53.48
C THR A 283 -29.39 -21.28 53.29
N VAL A 284 -30.40 -20.60 53.86
CA VAL A 284 -31.80 -21.01 53.73
C VAL A 284 -32.29 -20.75 52.30
N LEU A 285 -31.98 -19.57 51.75
CA LEU A 285 -32.30 -19.20 50.37
C LEU A 285 -31.69 -20.21 49.37
N ALA A 286 -30.40 -20.50 49.51
CA ALA A 286 -29.67 -21.43 48.67
C ALA A 286 -30.21 -22.87 48.75
N SER A 287 -30.76 -23.28 49.91
CA SER A 287 -31.37 -24.60 50.06
C SER A 287 -32.73 -24.75 49.35
N GLN A 288 -33.40 -23.63 49.05
CA GLN A 288 -34.73 -23.60 48.44
C GLN A 288 -34.70 -23.30 46.94
N CYS A 289 -33.55 -22.88 46.40
CA CYS A 289 -33.37 -22.56 44.98
C CYS A 289 -32.60 -23.64 44.23
N SER A 290 -32.86 -23.79 42.93
CA SER A 290 -31.94 -24.52 42.07
C SER A 290 -30.63 -23.75 41.88
N ALA A 291 -29.54 -24.44 41.52
CA ALA A 291 -28.25 -23.81 41.29
C ALA A 291 -28.32 -22.70 40.22
N GLN A 292 -29.09 -22.91 39.15
CA GLN A 292 -29.26 -21.90 38.08
C GLN A 292 -30.03 -20.67 38.56
N GLU A 293 -31.07 -20.84 39.37
CA GLU A 293 -31.83 -19.72 39.93
C GLU A 293 -31.00 -18.91 40.93
N LEU A 294 -30.24 -19.61 41.79
CA LEU A 294 -29.34 -18.96 42.74
C LEU A 294 -28.28 -18.11 42.03
N VAL A 295 -27.63 -18.66 40.99
CA VAL A 295 -26.63 -17.92 40.20
C VAL A 295 -27.26 -16.73 39.49
N ARG A 296 -28.46 -16.87 38.93
CA ARG A 296 -29.17 -15.73 38.29
C ARG A 296 -29.47 -14.62 39.29
N LEU A 297 -30.00 -14.97 40.46
CA LEU A 297 -30.34 -14.02 41.52
C LEU A 297 -29.09 -13.29 42.04
N LEU A 298 -28.01 -14.02 42.32
CA LEU A 298 -26.74 -13.43 42.74
C LEU A 298 -26.15 -12.52 41.66
N ASN A 299 -26.19 -12.94 40.39
CA ASN A 299 -25.64 -12.15 39.30
C ASN A 299 -26.44 -10.86 39.05
N GLU A 300 -27.76 -10.90 39.25
CA GLU A 300 -28.60 -9.69 39.19
C GLU A 300 -28.32 -8.75 40.36
N LEU A 301 -28.27 -9.28 41.60
CA LEU A 301 -27.99 -8.50 42.80
C LEU A 301 -26.61 -7.85 42.74
N PHE A 302 -25.56 -8.64 42.48
CA PHE A 302 -24.19 -8.12 42.39
C PHE A 302 -23.99 -7.23 41.17
N GLY A 303 -24.73 -7.45 40.07
CA GLY A 303 -24.75 -6.55 38.94
C GLY A 303 -25.31 -5.16 39.30
N ARG A 304 -26.34 -5.09 40.15
CA ARG A 304 -26.85 -3.82 40.69
C ARG A 304 -25.84 -3.18 41.65
N PHE A 305 -25.22 -3.96 42.52
CA PHE A 305 -24.18 -3.44 43.42
C PHE A 305 -22.96 -2.92 42.66
N ASP A 306 -22.57 -3.54 41.54
CA ASP A 306 -21.49 -3.04 40.69
C ASP A 306 -21.81 -1.64 40.11
N GLN A 307 -23.07 -1.40 39.74
CA GLN A 307 -23.52 -0.09 39.26
C GLN A 307 -23.47 0.94 40.40
N LEU A 308 -24.02 0.61 41.56
CA LEU A 308 -23.98 1.48 42.74
C LEU A 308 -22.54 1.78 43.20
N ALA A 309 -21.65 0.79 43.11
CA ALA A 309 -20.24 0.97 43.43
C ALA A 309 -19.59 1.98 42.50
N ASN A 310 -19.89 1.90 41.20
CA ASN A 310 -19.39 2.87 40.23
C ASN A 310 -19.94 4.28 40.49
N ASP A 311 -21.23 4.40 40.79
CA ASP A 311 -21.89 5.68 41.07
C ASP A 311 -21.38 6.35 42.36
N ASN A 312 -21.06 5.54 43.38
CA ASN A 312 -20.49 6.01 44.65
C ASN A 312 -18.94 6.06 44.65
N HIS A 313 -18.31 5.87 43.49
CA HIS A 313 -16.85 5.83 43.35
C HIS A 313 -16.16 4.88 44.34
N CYS A 314 -16.72 3.68 44.47
CA CYS A 314 -16.17 2.56 45.21
C CYS A 314 -15.66 1.49 44.23
N LEU A 315 -14.46 0.98 44.46
CA LEU A 315 -13.88 -0.10 43.69
C LEU A 315 -14.29 -1.44 44.29
N ARG A 316 -15.02 -2.27 43.53
CA ARG A 316 -15.24 -3.67 43.91
C ARG A 316 -13.91 -4.42 43.93
N ILE A 317 -13.63 -5.11 45.04
CA ILE A 317 -12.43 -5.95 45.14
C ILE A 317 -12.73 -7.39 44.76
N LYS A 318 -13.72 -8.02 45.41
CA LYS A 318 -14.11 -9.41 45.13
C LYS A 318 -15.48 -9.72 45.72
N ILE A 319 -16.03 -10.85 45.28
CA ILE A 319 -17.17 -11.52 45.89
C ILE A 319 -16.66 -12.81 46.55
N LEU A 320 -17.02 -13.03 47.81
CA LEU A 320 -16.65 -14.20 48.59
C LEU A 320 -17.93 -14.93 49.01
N GLY A 321 -18.42 -15.82 48.13
CA GLY A 321 -19.71 -16.47 48.34
C GLY A 321 -20.87 -15.49 48.21
N ASP A 322 -21.59 -15.27 49.29
CA ASP A 322 -22.68 -14.32 49.50
C ASP A 322 -22.22 -12.92 49.96
N CYS A 323 -20.95 -12.79 50.34
CA CYS A 323 -20.38 -11.51 50.75
C CYS A 323 -19.84 -10.70 49.56
N TYR A 324 -20.31 -9.46 49.44
CA TYR A 324 -19.79 -8.43 48.53
C TYR A 324 -18.92 -7.44 49.32
N TYR A 325 -17.74 -7.10 48.81
CA TYR A 325 -16.95 -6.04 49.43
C TYR A 325 -16.24 -5.12 48.41
N CYS A 326 -16.25 -3.85 48.75
CA CYS A 326 -15.69 -2.77 47.96
C CYS A 326 -14.89 -1.80 48.83
N VAL A 327 -14.06 -1.00 48.18
CA VAL A 327 -13.16 -0.04 48.83
C VAL A 327 -13.26 1.32 48.16
N SER A 328 -13.33 2.38 48.96
CA SER A 328 -13.26 3.76 48.51
C SER A 328 -11.89 4.36 48.88
N GLY A 329 -11.36 5.21 48.00
CA GLY A 329 -10.00 5.75 48.12
C GLY A 329 -8.90 4.88 47.48
N LEU A 330 -9.30 3.94 46.62
CA LEU A 330 -8.40 3.14 45.77
C LEU A 330 -8.91 3.12 44.33
N PRO A 331 -8.04 3.18 43.31
CA PRO A 331 -6.59 3.42 43.41
C PRO A 331 -6.23 4.87 43.72
N GLU A 332 -7.14 5.79 43.43
CA GLU A 332 -6.95 7.24 43.61
C GLU A 332 -7.39 7.64 45.03
N PRO A 333 -6.51 8.27 45.83
CA PRO A 333 -6.87 8.78 47.13
C PRO A 333 -7.93 9.88 47.00
N ARG A 334 -8.94 9.85 47.87
CA ARG A 334 -10.01 10.84 47.90
C ARG A 334 -10.31 11.25 49.33
N ALA A 335 -10.60 12.52 49.56
CA ALA A 335 -10.81 13.03 50.93
C ALA A 335 -12.17 12.60 51.53
N ASP A 336 -13.15 12.32 50.69
CA ASP A 336 -14.52 11.96 51.04
C ASP A 336 -14.78 10.44 50.99
N HIS A 337 -13.71 9.62 51.02
CA HIS A 337 -13.78 8.16 50.89
C HIS A 337 -14.78 7.53 51.86
N ALA A 338 -14.81 8.01 53.11
CA ALA A 338 -15.70 7.49 54.15
C ALA A 338 -17.17 7.81 53.87
N ARG A 339 -17.47 9.01 53.37
CA ARG A 339 -18.84 9.44 53.06
C ARG A 339 -19.42 8.56 51.96
N CYS A 340 -18.69 8.38 50.86
CA CYS A 340 -19.21 7.59 49.75
C CYS A 340 -19.28 6.10 50.04
N THR A 341 -18.44 5.60 50.95
CA THR A 341 -18.59 4.22 51.44
C THR A 341 -19.89 4.05 52.22
N VAL A 342 -20.28 5.04 53.03
CA VAL A 342 -21.55 5.01 53.76
C VAL A 342 -22.74 5.20 52.83
N GLU A 343 -22.67 6.14 51.87
CA GLU A 343 -23.70 6.35 50.84
C GLU A 343 -23.92 5.07 50.02
N MET A 344 -22.84 4.40 49.58
CA MET A 344 -22.90 3.08 48.95
C MET A 344 -23.68 2.05 49.80
N GLY A 345 -23.39 1.98 51.11
CA GLY A 345 -24.09 1.06 52.00
C GLY A 345 -25.59 1.36 52.13
N LEU A 346 -25.97 2.64 52.13
CA LEU A 346 -27.38 3.05 52.14
C LEU A 346 -28.06 2.70 50.81
N ASP A 347 -27.42 2.99 49.68
CA ASP A 347 -27.95 2.65 48.36
C ASP A 347 -28.10 1.13 48.16
N MET A 348 -27.18 0.32 48.73
CA MET A 348 -27.31 -1.14 48.73
C MET A 348 -28.55 -1.59 49.50
N ILE A 349 -28.86 -0.95 50.65
CA ILE A 349 -30.07 -1.26 51.42
C ILE A 349 -31.32 -0.91 50.59
N ASP A 350 -31.34 0.28 49.98
CA ASP A 350 -32.45 0.75 49.15
C ASP A 350 -32.65 -0.12 47.89
N ALA A 351 -31.59 -0.69 47.33
CA ALA A 351 -31.66 -1.58 46.16
C ALA A 351 -32.16 -2.99 46.47
N ILE A 352 -32.13 -3.41 47.74
CA ILE A 352 -32.62 -4.71 48.23
C ILE A 352 -34.05 -4.59 48.78
N ALA A 353 -34.44 -3.40 49.26
CA ALA A 353 -35.79 -3.09 49.74
C ALA A 353 -36.84 -3.17 48.61
#